data_AF-A0A1I6VHE4-F1
#
_entry.id   AF-A0A1I6VHE4-F1
#
_cell.length_a   1.000
_cell.length_b   1.000
_cell.length_c   1.000
_cell.angle_alpha   90.00
_cell.angle_beta   90.00
_cell.angle_gamma   90.00
#
_symmetry.space_group_name_H-M   'P 1'
#
loop_
_entity.id
_entity.type
_entity.pdbx_description
1 polymer ?
#
loop_
_entity_poly.entity_id
_entity_poly.type
_entity_poly.pdbx_seq_one_letter_code
_entity_poly.pdbx_strand_id
1 'polypeptide(L)'
;MDAFIHQFFNSSIFWQALPLILSGFLKTLWLSLLVIVSGTLLGLILAIARAMRLRLLGGAVRAYADVIRSLPPLVVIILFFFGLPYFGIRMSGFAVSWLVLALVLSAFAEEIFWSGIKSIPPGQMEAARSTGLGFLQAMRYVILPQAIRLTVPPLTSRLIATIKNTALAATVATPDLLGLALKVQGELANTTPLMMAAIAYLLMIYPLVIASRRLEHQPAMRA
;
A
#
# COMPACT_ATOMS: atom_id res chain seq x y z
N MET A 1 38.63 -7.71 -5.08
CA MET A 1 37.48 -8.63 -4.90
C MET A 1 37.20 -8.85 -3.42
N ASP A 2 38.22 -9.06 -2.60
CA ASP A 2 38.06 -9.40 -1.17
C ASP A 2 37.46 -8.28 -0.33
N ALA A 3 37.83 -7.01 -0.59
CA ALA A 3 37.22 -5.86 0.07
C ALA A 3 35.70 -5.76 -0.20
N PHE A 4 35.26 -6.12 -1.41
CA PHE A 4 33.84 -6.15 -1.75
C PHE A 4 33.12 -7.28 -1.01
N ILE A 5 33.67 -8.49 -1.03
CA ILE A 5 33.09 -9.63 -0.30
C ILE A 5 33.01 -9.32 1.20
N HIS A 6 34.05 -8.73 1.78
CA HIS A 6 34.04 -8.30 3.18
C HIS A 6 33.01 -7.19 3.44
N GLN A 7 32.79 -6.26 2.51
CA GLN A 7 31.85 -5.16 2.72
C GLN A 7 30.38 -5.59 2.57
N PHE A 8 30.09 -6.58 1.74
CA PHE A 8 28.72 -6.97 1.38
C PHE A 8 28.28 -8.35 1.92
N PHE A 9 29.22 -9.23 2.27
CA PHE A 9 28.97 -10.63 2.63
C PHE A 9 29.82 -11.09 3.82
N ASN A 10 29.95 -10.26 4.86
CA ASN A 10 30.68 -10.63 6.07
C ASN A 10 29.85 -11.55 6.98
N SER A 11 30.30 -12.78 7.17
CA SER A 11 29.61 -13.81 7.98
C SER A 11 29.45 -13.42 9.45
N SER A 12 30.47 -12.81 10.07
CA SER A 12 30.38 -12.39 11.48
C SER A 12 29.30 -11.32 11.68
N ILE A 13 29.28 -10.34 10.77
CA ILE A 13 28.30 -9.24 10.79
C ILE A 13 26.90 -9.75 10.48
N PHE A 14 26.76 -10.73 9.59
CA PHE A 14 25.49 -11.37 9.28
C PHE A 14 24.82 -11.91 10.55
N TRP A 15 25.53 -12.71 11.35
CA TRP A 15 24.96 -13.29 12.58
C TRP A 15 24.64 -12.25 13.65
N GLN A 16 25.43 -11.18 13.74
CA GLN A 16 25.15 -10.06 14.64
C GLN A 16 23.91 -9.25 14.21
N ALA A 17 23.73 -9.03 12.91
CA ALA A 17 22.63 -8.25 12.36
C ALA A 17 21.30 -9.03 12.29
N LEU A 18 21.35 -10.36 12.18
CA LEU A 18 20.19 -11.22 11.90
C LEU A 18 18.99 -10.97 12.83
N PRO A 19 19.12 -10.84 14.16
CA PRO A 19 17.98 -10.59 15.04
C PRO A 19 17.27 -9.26 14.73
N LEU A 20 18.04 -8.21 14.44
CA LEU A 20 17.48 -6.90 14.09
C LEU A 20 16.82 -6.91 12.72
N ILE A 21 17.41 -7.60 11.74
CA ILE A 21 16.82 -7.77 10.41
C ILE A 21 15.49 -8.54 10.49
N LEU A 22 15.42 -9.63 11.27
CA LEU A 22 14.18 -10.36 11.49
C LEU A 22 13.12 -9.49 12.19
N SER A 23 13.51 -8.69 13.19
CA SER A 23 12.61 -7.73 13.83
C SER A 23 12.07 -6.70 12.81
N GLY A 24 12.93 -6.17 11.95
CA GLY A 24 12.56 -5.21 10.91
C GLY A 24 11.64 -5.81 9.86
N PHE A 25 11.87 -7.07 9.48
CA PHE A 25 11.00 -7.82 8.59
C PHE A 25 9.58 -7.93 9.15
N LEU A 26 9.42 -8.34 10.41
CA LEU A 26 8.12 -8.44 11.08
C LEU A 26 7.43 -7.07 11.21
N LYS A 27 8.19 -6.03 11.55
CA LYS A 27 7.65 -4.66 11.63
C LYS A 27 7.19 -4.13 10.27
N THR A 28 7.89 -4.50 9.20
CA THR A 28 7.51 -4.14 7.82
C THR A 28 6.24 -4.86 7.40
N LEU A 29 6.09 -6.14 7.75
CA LEU A 29 4.83 -6.88 7.54
C LEU A 29 3.67 -6.25 8.30
N TRP A 30 3.89 -5.86 9.55
CA TRP A 30 2.87 -5.21 10.36
C TRP A 30 2.46 -3.85 9.80
N LEU A 31 3.43 -3.00 9.44
CA LEU A 31 3.18 -1.71 8.78
C LEU A 31 2.42 -1.92 7.46
N SER A 32 2.86 -2.86 6.64
CA SER A 32 2.22 -3.20 5.37
C SER A 32 0.77 -3.62 5.57
N LEU A 33 0.49 -4.49 6.55
CA LEU A 33 -0.86 -4.95 6.84
C LEU A 33 -1.77 -3.80 7.23
N LEU A 34 -1.34 -2.93 8.14
CA LEU A 34 -2.12 -1.77 8.57
C LEU A 34 -2.40 -0.81 7.41
N VAL A 35 -1.38 -0.51 6.59
CA VAL A 35 -1.53 0.33 5.40
C VAL A 35 -2.51 -0.28 4.41
N ILE A 36 -2.38 -1.58 4.10
CA ILE A 36 -3.21 -2.29 3.14
C ILE A 36 -4.67 -2.31 3.58
N VAL A 37 -4.94 -2.68 4.83
CA VAL A 37 -6.30 -2.77 5.37
C VAL A 37 -6.95 -1.39 5.38
N SER A 38 -6.30 -0.39 6.00
CA SER A 38 -6.87 0.95 6.12
C SER A 38 -7.02 1.66 4.76
N GLY A 39 -6.00 1.61 3.91
CA GLY A 39 -6.01 2.25 2.60
C GLY A 39 -7.02 1.62 1.64
N THR A 40 -7.10 0.29 1.59
CA THR A 40 -8.07 -0.40 0.71
C THR A 40 -9.50 -0.15 1.15
N LEU A 41 -9.79 -0.23 2.47
CA LEU A 41 -11.12 0.05 3.01
C LEU A 41 -11.54 1.49 2.75
N LEU A 42 -10.65 2.46 3.01
CA LEU A 42 -10.93 3.86 2.75
C LEU A 42 -11.15 4.12 1.25
N GLY A 43 -10.31 3.54 0.38
CA GLY A 43 -10.48 3.65 -1.07
C GLY A 43 -11.83 3.09 -1.55
N LEU A 44 -12.27 1.95 -1.01
CA LEU A 44 -13.58 1.38 -1.31
C LEU A 44 -14.72 2.31 -0.87
N ILE A 45 -14.65 2.86 0.34
CA ILE A 45 -15.65 3.80 0.86
C ILE A 45 -15.74 5.04 -0.04
N LEU A 46 -14.60 5.60 -0.42
CA LEU A 46 -14.53 6.78 -1.29
C LEU A 46 -15.11 6.48 -2.70
N ALA A 47 -14.85 5.29 -3.25
CA ALA A 47 -15.38 4.89 -4.55
C ALA A 47 -16.91 4.75 -4.53
N ILE A 48 -17.46 4.15 -3.46
CA ILE A 48 -18.91 4.06 -3.26
C ILE A 48 -19.52 5.45 -3.10
N ALA A 49 -18.90 6.32 -2.30
CA ALA A 49 -19.32 7.70 -2.11
C ALA A 49 -19.37 8.48 -3.45
N ARG A 50 -18.35 8.32 -4.30
CA ARG A 50 -18.31 8.88 -5.65
C ARG A 50 -19.42 8.31 -6.55
N ALA A 51 -19.78 7.04 -6.38
CA ALA A 51 -20.83 6.39 -7.15
C ALA A 51 -22.25 6.85 -6.82
N MET A 52 -22.48 7.48 -5.66
CA MET A 52 -23.79 8.03 -5.27
C MET A 52 -24.27 9.21 -6.15
N ARG A 53 -23.45 9.67 -7.12
CA ARG A 53 -23.77 10.76 -8.07
C ARG A 53 -24.09 12.11 -7.42
N LEU A 54 -23.68 12.31 -6.16
CA LEU A 54 -23.71 13.61 -5.50
C LEU A 54 -22.57 14.48 -6.04
N ARG A 55 -22.89 15.53 -6.81
CA ARG A 55 -21.91 16.35 -7.55
C ARG A 55 -20.76 16.86 -6.68
N LEU A 56 -21.08 17.42 -5.50
CA LEU A 56 -20.08 17.96 -4.57
C LEU A 56 -19.20 16.87 -3.97
N LEU A 57 -19.80 15.76 -3.51
CA LEU A 57 -19.07 14.64 -2.93
C LEU A 57 -18.14 13.99 -3.94
N GLY A 58 -18.64 13.72 -5.15
CA GLY A 58 -17.84 13.14 -6.24
C GLY A 58 -16.70 14.07 -6.68
N GLY A 59 -16.93 15.38 -6.68
CA GLY A 59 -15.88 16.39 -6.93
C GLY A 59 -14.80 16.39 -5.84
N ALA A 60 -15.20 16.36 -4.56
CA ALA A 60 -14.27 16.33 -3.44
C ALA A 60 -13.41 15.05 -3.41
N VAL A 61 -14.03 13.88 -3.63
CA VAL A 61 -13.30 12.60 -3.71
C VAL A 61 -12.29 12.61 -4.85
N ARG A 62 -12.68 13.10 -6.03
CA ARG A 62 -11.78 13.22 -7.18
C ARG A 62 -10.62 14.17 -6.90
N ALA A 63 -10.88 15.36 -6.35
CA ALA A 63 -9.84 16.32 -6.01
C ALA A 63 -8.85 15.74 -4.99
N TYR A 64 -9.35 15.05 -3.95
CA TYR A 64 -8.51 14.33 -2.99
C TYR A 64 -7.64 13.28 -3.69
N ALA A 65 -8.25 12.42 -4.52
CA ALA A 65 -7.53 11.34 -5.18
C ALA A 65 -6.47 11.88 -6.14
N ASP A 66 -6.80 12.89 -6.94
CA ASP A 66 -5.90 13.52 -7.91
C ASP A 66 -4.69 14.14 -7.18
N VAL A 67 -4.91 14.95 -6.14
CA VAL A 67 -3.82 15.58 -5.38
C VAL A 67 -2.90 14.55 -4.74
N ILE A 68 -3.45 13.56 -4.02
CA ILE A 68 -2.65 12.58 -3.30
C ILE A 68 -1.87 11.67 -4.26
N ARG A 69 -2.43 11.35 -5.43
CA ARG A 69 -1.75 10.52 -6.45
C ARG A 69 -0.67 11.28 -7.21
N SER A 70 -0.79 12.60 -7.32
CA SER A 70 0.20 13.46 -7.97
C SER A 70 1.44 13.72 -7.10
N LEU A 71 1.33 13.57 -5.77
CA LEU A 71 2.45 13.81 -4.87
C LEU A 71 3.32 12.55 -4.68
N PRO A 72 4.66 12.67 -4.73
CA PRO A 72 5.55 11.57 -4.35
C PRO A 72 5.30 11.17 -2.89
N PRO A 73 5.09 9.88 -2.57
CA PRO A 73 4.78 9.45 -1.19
C PRO A 73 5.84 9.86 -0.18
N LEU A 74 7.12 9.84 -0.58
CA LEU A 74 8.23 10.27 0.26
C LEU A 74 8.11 11.75 0.68
N VAL A 75 7.72 12.62 -0.25
CA VAL A 75 7.54 14.06 0.03
C VAL A 75 6.43 14.24 1.07
N VAL A 76 5.32 13.51 0.93
CA VAL A 76 4.21 13.57 1.89
C VAL A 76 4.62 13.05 3.27
N ILE A 77 5.41 11.97 3.34
CA ILE A 77 5.96 11.44 4.61
C ILE A 77 6.80 12.51 5.32
N ILE A 78 7.73 13.14 4.60
CA ILE A 78 8.61 14.19 5.14
C ILE A 78 7.79 15.38 5.62
N LEU A 79 6.85 15.87 4.81
CA LEU A 79 5.99 16.99 5.17
C LEU A 79 5.14 16.71 6.41
N PHE A 80 4.58 15.51 6.54
CA PHE A 80 3.78 15.16 7.72
C PHE A 80 4.67 15.02 8.95
N PHE A 81 5.82 14.35 8.84
CA PHE A 81 6.70 14.08 9.97
C PHE A 81 7.32 15.36 10.54
N PHE A 82 7.81 16.25 9.67
CA PHE A 82 8.46 17.50 10.10
C PHE A 82 7.49 18.68 10.21
N GLY A 83 6.36 18.66 9.50
CA GLY A 83 5.38 19.75 9.49
C GLY A 83 4.36 19.70 10.62
N LEU A 84 3.82 18.52 10.95
CA LEU A 84 2.80 18.39 12.01
C LEU A 84 3.23 18.93 13.39
N PRO A 85 4.51 18.80 13.81
CA PRO A 85 4.96 19.37 15.08
C PRO A 85 4.74 20.89 15.22
N TYR A 86 4.75 21.66 14.12
CA TYR A 86 4.47 23.10 14.14
C TYR A 86 3.01 23.43 14.49
N PHE A 87 2.11 22.44 14.34
CA PHE A 87 0.71 22.51 14.76
C PHE A 87 0.48 21.83 16.13
N GLY A 88 1.55 21.48 16.85
CA GLY A 88 1.48 20.80 18.15
C GLY A 88 1.21 19.30 18.08
N ILE A 89 1.16 18.70 16.88
CA ILE A 89 0.88 17.28 16.70
C ILE A 89 2.20 16.53 16.49
N ARG A 90 2.58 15.68 17.45
CA ARG A 90 3.78 14.85 17.37
C ARG A 90 3.40 13.39 17.16
N MET A 91 3.83 12.84 16.04
CA MET A 91 3.59 11.44 15.67
C MET A 91 4.92 10.71 15.51
N SER A 92 4.96 9.42 15.83
CA SER A 92 6.14 8.59 15.55
C SER A 92 6.32 8.40 14.04
N GLY A 93 7.55 8.11 13.59
CA GLY A 93 7.84 7.80 12.18
C GLY A 93 6.97 6.66 11.65
N PHE A 94 6.70 5.64 12.49
CA PHE A 94 5.78 4.55 12.19
C PHE A 94 4.35 5.05 11.94
N ALA A 95 3.81 5.89 12.83
CA ALA A 95 2.45 6.40 12.71
C ALA A 95 2.29 7.31 11.48
N VAL A 96 3.28 8.17 11.19
CA VAL A 96 3.28 9.01 9.98
C VAL A 96 3.34 8.16 8.72
N SER A 97 4.24 7.17 8.68
CA SER A 97 4.39 6.29 7.51
C SER A 97 3.13 5.47 7.26
N TRP A 98 2.51 4.94 8.31
CA TRP A 98 1.23 4.25 8.21
C TRP A 98 0.14 5.17 7.64
N LEU A 99 -0.06 6.36 8.24
CA LEU A 99 -1.09 7.30 7.82
C LEU A 99 -0.90 7.73 6.37
N VAL A 100 0.30 8.18 6.01
CA VAL A 100 0.59 8.72 4.68
C VAL A 100 0.47 7.62 3.62
N LEU A 101 1.06 6.44 3.84
CA LEU A 101 0.97 5.35 2.89
C LEU A 101 -0.46 4.81 2.76
N ALA A 102 -1.25 4.82 3.85
CA ALA A 102 -2.67 4.47 3.80
C ALA A 102 -3.48 5.46 2.95
N LEU A 103 -3.24 6.77 3.11
CA LEU A 103 -3.89 7.82 2.31
C LEU A 103 -3.49 7.72 0.83
N VAL A 104 -2.21 7.47 0.55
CA VAL A 104 -1.73 7.23 -0.80
C VAL A 104 -2.42 6.00 -1.38
N LEU A 105 -2.44 4.88 -0.65
CA LEU A 105 -3.10 3.67 -1.12
C LEU A 105 -4.61 3.89 -1.34
N SER A 106 -5.30 4.60 -0.46
CA SER A 106 -6.74 4.85 -0.61
C SER A 106 -7.07 5.68 -1.84
N ALA A 107 -6.25 6.67 -2.19
CA ALA A 107 -6.45 7.44 -3.41
C ALA A 107 -6.31 6.58 -4.69
N PHE A 108 -5.34 5.67 -4.72
CA PHE A 108 -5.20 4.74 -5.85
C PHE A 108 -6.28 3.64 -5.84
N ALA A 109 -6.62 3.09 -4.68
CA ALA A 109 -7.64 2.06 -4.53
C ALA A 109 -9.03 2.61 -4.87
N GLU A 110 -9.33 3.86 -4.52
CA GLU A 110 -10.57 4.55 -4.91
C GLU A 110 -10.75 4.54 -6.42
N GLU A 111 -9.76 4.99 -7.20
CA GLU A 111 -9.91 5.05 -8.66
C GLU A 111 -10.02 3.64 -9.26
N ILE A 112 -9.32 2.66 -8.71
CA ILE A 112 -9.41 1.26 -9.12
C ILE A 112 -10.85 0.75 -8.89
N PHE A 113 -11.39 0.89 -7.68
CA PHE A 113 -12.76 0.48 -7.36
C PHE A 113 -13.80 1.25 -8.17
N TRP A 114 -13.62 2.56 -8.33
CA TRP A 114 -14.47 3.40 -9.14
C TRP A 114 -14.51 2.93 -10.60
N SER A 115 -13.35 2.62 -11.19
CA SER A 115 -13.27 2.06 -12.54
C SER A 115 -13.98 0.72 -12.64
N GLY A 116 -13.82 -0.17 -11.65
CA GLY A 116 -14.52 -1.45 -11.60
C GLY A 116 -16.03 -1.33 -11.43
N ILE A 117 -16.51 -0.34 -10.68
CA ILE A 117 -17.95 -0.04 -10.56
C ILE A 117 -18.48 0.48 -11.91
N LYS A 118 -17.73 1.36 -12.57
CA LYS A 118 -18.13 1.98 -13.84
C LYS A 118 -18.12 1.00 -15.02
N SER A 119 -17.31 -0.06 -14.98
CA SER A 119 -17.27 -1.08 -16.03
C SER A 119 -18.49 -2.02 -16.02
N ILE A 120 -19.25 -2.06 -14.93
CA ILE A 120 -20.47 -2.87 -14.87
C ILE A 120 -21.56 -2.23 -15.76
N PRO A 121 -22.23 -3.01 -16.65
CA PRO A 121 -23.28 -2.48 -17.50
C PRO A 121 -24.38 -1.77 -16.68
N PRO A 122 -24.83 -0.57 -17.07
CA PRO A 122 -25.79 0.21 -16.29
C PRO A 122 -27.12 -0.54 -16.07
N GLY A 123 -27.51 -1.40 -17.01
CA GLY A 123 -28.69 -2.26 -16.90
C GLY A 123 -28.69 -3.19 -15.68
N GLN A 124 -27.52 -3.57 -15.13
CA GLN A 124 -27.44 -4.36 -13.89
C GLN A 124 -27.98 -3.58 -12.69
N MET A 125 -27.68 -2.28 -12.62
CA MET A 125 -28.21 -1.41 -11.56
C MET A 125 -29.71 -1.19 -11.75
N GLU A 126 -30.15 -0.97 -12.99
CA GLU A 126 -31.57 -0.78 -13.32
C GLU A 126 -32.38 -2.04 -12.99
N ALA A 127 -31.92 -3.22 -13.42
CA ALA A 127 -32.56 -4.50 -13.12
C ALA A 127 -32.64 -4.77 -11.61
N ALA A 128 -31.56 -4.53 -10.87
CA ALA A 128 -31.53 -4.69 -9.42
C ALA A 128 -32.51 -3.74 -8.72
N ARG A 129 -32.66 -2.52 -9.22
CA ARG A 129 -33.63 -1.56 -8.66
C ARG A 129 -35.07 -1.91 -9.01
N SER A 130 -35.32 -2.52 -10.17
CA SER A 130 -36.65 -3.00 -10.58
C SER A 130 -37.18 -4.15 -9.71
N THR A 131 -36.32 -4.84 -8.95
CA THR A 131 -36.75 -5.84 -7.95
C THR A 131 -37.08 -5.24 -6.58
N GLY A 132 -37.06 -3.91 -6.44
CA GLY A 132 -37.39 -3.20 -5.20
C GLY A 132 -36.20 -2.84 -4.32
N LEU A 133 -34.95 -3.14 -4.74
CA LEU A 133 -33.76 -2.74 -3.99
C LEU A 133 -33.52 -1.23 -4.09
N GLY A 134 -33.16 -0.61 -2.97
CA GLY A 134 -32.61 0.75 -2.95
C GLY A 134 -31.20 0.81 -3.56
N PHE A 135 -30.70 2.01 -3.87
CA PHE A 135 -29.38 2.19 -4.50
C PHE A 135 -28.25 1.51 -3.72
N LEU A 136 -28.19 1.70 -2.39
CA LEU A 136 -27.15 1.09 -1.55
C LEU A 136 -27.29 -0.43 -1.46
N GLN A 137 -28.51 -0.96 -1.50
CA GLN A 137 -28.75 -2.40 -1.51
C GLN A 137 -28.33 -3.01 -2.85
N ALA A 138 -28.74 -2.41 -3.98
CA ALA A 138 -28.32 -2.81 -5.31
C ALA A 138 -26.79 -2.73 -5.47
N MET A 139 -26.17 -1.65 -4.96
CA MET A 139 -24.72 -1.51 -4.91
C MET A 139 -24.07 -2.65 -4.13
N ARG A 140 -24.53 -2.93 -2.91
CA ARG A 140 -23.94 -3.96 -2.04
C ARG A 140 -24.12 -5.39 -2.57
N TYR A 141 -25.32 -5.72 -3.07
CA TYR A 141 -25.68 -7.10 -3.38
C TYR A 141 -25.45 -7.49 -4.84
N VAL A 142 -25.44 -6.52 -5.78
CA VAL A 142 -25.34 -6.82 -7.21
C VAL A 142 -24.06 -6.25 -7.80
N ILE A 143 -23.85 -4.93 -7.68
CA ILE A 143 -22.76 -4.25 -8.40
C ILE A 143 -21.40 -4.53 -7.76
N LEU A 144 -21.28 -4.34 -6.45
CA LEU A 144 -20.00 -4.38 -5.76
C LEU A 144 -19.33 -5.77 -5.82
N PRO A 145 -20.04 -6.91 -5.66
CA PRO A 145 -19.42 -8.22 -5.82
C PRO A 145 -18.84 -8.45 -7.23
N GLN A 146 -19.47 -7.90 -8.27
CA GLN A 146 -18.97 -7.97 -9.65
C GLN A 146 -17.77 -7.03 -9.85
N ALA A 147 -17.89 -5.78 -9.42
CA ALA A 147 -16.83 -4.79 -9.50
C ALA A 147 -15.56 -5.23 -8.76
N ILE A 148 -15.69 -5.79 -7.55
CA ILE A 148 -14.54 -6.26 -6.77
C ILE A 148 -13.74 -7.29 -7.56
N ARG A 149 -14.40 -8.27 -8.20
CA ARG A 149 -13.72 -9.30 -9.00
C ARG A 149 -12.88 -8.69 -10.12
N LEU A 150 -13.40 -7.69 -10.83
CA LEU A 150 -12.69 -6.98 -11.89
C LEU A 150 -11.49 -6.16 -11.35
N THR A 151 -11.56 -5.73 -10.09
CA THR A 151 -10.52 -4.89 -9.47
C THR A 151 -9.42 -5.67 -8.77
N VAL A 152 -9.59 -6.97 -8.53
CA VAL A 152 -8.58 -7.79 -7.83
C VAL A 152 -7.20 -7.71 -8.49
N PRO A 153 -7.04 -7.86 -9.82
CA PRO A 153 -5.72 -7.78 -10.44
C PRO A 153 -5.02 -6.41 -10.29
N PRO A 154 -5.64 -5.26 -10.68
CA PRO A 154 -4.99 -3.96 -10.52
C PRO A 154 -4.78 -3.59 -9.05
N LEU A 155 -5.69 -3.98 -8.15
CA LEU A 155 -5.52 -3.76 -6.72
C LEU A 155 -4.31 -4.53 -6.18
N THR A 156 -4.16 -5.82 -6.51
CA THR A 156 -3.03 -6.65 -6.07
C THR A 156 -1.69 -6.05 -6.50
N SER A 157 -1.58 -5.63 -7.76
CA SER A 157 -0.41 -4.91 -8.26
C SER A 157 -0.10 -3.65 -7.44
N ARG A 158 -1.13 -2.89 -7.07
CA ARG A 158 -0.98 -1.69 -6.24
C ARG A 158 -0.57 -2.01 -4.80
N LEU A 159 -1.10 -3.09 -4.20
CA LEU A 159 -0.71 -3.53 -2.86
C LEU A 159 0.78 -3.90 -2.82
N ILE A 160 1.26 -4.64 -3.83
CA ILE A 160 2.69 -4.99 -3.94
C ILE A 160 3.58 -3.75 -4.04
N ALA A 161 3.19 -2.76 -4.86
CA ALA A 161 3.91 -1.49 -4.94
C ALA A 161 3.92 -0.73 -3.60
N THR A 162 2.82 -0.81 -2.85
CA THR A 162 2.69 -0.16 -1.54
C THR A 162 3.58 -0.83 -0.49
N ILE A 163 3.70 -2.16 -0.50
CA ILE A 163 4.65 -2.90 0.36
C ILE A 163 6.09 -2.43 0.08
N LYS A 164 6.47 -2.25 -1.19
CA LYS A 164 7.80 -1.70 -1.54
C LYS A 164 8.00 -0.29 -0.98
N ASN A 165 6.97 0.56 -1.06
CA ASN A 165 7.02 1.93 -0.56
C ASN A 165 7.14 2.03 0.97
N THR A 166 6.91 0.95 1.73
CA THR A 166 7.18 0.97 3.19
C THR A 166 8.63 1.28 3.50
N ALA A 167 9.57 0.92 2.61
CA ALA A 167 10.99 1.27 2.75
C ALA A 167 11.25 2.79 2.82
N LEU A 168 10.34 3.62 2.28
CA LEU A 168 10.44 5.08 2.40
C LEU A 168 10.34 5.54 3.87
N ALA A 169 9.72 4.74 4.74
CA ALA A 169 9.59 5.02 6.17
C ALA A 169 10.95 5.11 6.90
N ALA A 170 11.99 4.51 6.35
CA ALA A 170 13.35 4.60 6.87
C ALA A 170 13.87 6.06 6.93
N THR A 171 13.37 6.93 6.06
CA THR A 171 13.76 8.36 6.02
C THR A 171 13.31 9.16 7.24
N VAL A 172 12.30 8.67 7.96
CA VAL A 172 11.80 9.26 9.21
C VAL A 172 12.13 8.37 10.41
N ALA A 173 13.26 7.65 10.31
CA ALA A 173 13.82 6.77 11.34
C ALA A 173 12.82 5.71 11.86
N THR A 174 11.91 5.25 11.00
CA THR A 174 11.03 4.14 11.35
C THR A 174 11.86 2.87 11.53
N PRO A 175 11.63 2.05 12.57
CA PRO A 175 12.39 0.82 12.78
C PRO A 175 11.84 -0.32 11.89
N ASP A 176 11.61 -0.06 10.61
CA ASP A 176 11.23 -1.05 9.60
C ASP A 176 12.47 -1.82 9.08
N LEU A 177 12.29 -2.70 8.09
CA LEU A 177 13.36 -3.55 7.58
C LEU A 177 14.53 -2.73 7.03
N LEU A 178 14.25 -1.72 6.18
CA LEU A 178 15.31 -0.86 5.67
C LEU A 178 15.89 0.05 6.76
N GLY A 179 15.06 0.61 7.63
CA GLY A 179 15.52 1.48 8.72
C GLY A 179 16.47 0.77 9.68
N LEU A 180 16.17 -0.48 10.09
CA LEU A 180 17.05 -1.26 10.96
C LEU A 180 18.31 -1.72 10.23
N ALA A 181 18.24 -2.03 8.94
CA ALA A 181 19.44 -2.37 8.17
C ALA A 181 20.39 -1.18 8.03
N LEU A 182 19.86 0.02 7.77
CA LEU A 182 20.65 1.26 7.73
C LEU A 182 21.25 1.59 9.11
N LYS A 183 20.49 1.38 10.18
CA LYS A 183 20.99 1.55 11.55
C LYS A 183 22.21 0.66 11.81
N VAL A 184 22.09 -0.65 11.56
CA VAL A 184 23.18 -1.61 11.80
C VAL A 184 24.37 -1.35 10.87
N GLN A 185 24.11 -0.94 9.62
CA GLN A 185 25.18 -0.52 8.70
C GLN A 185 25.96 0.67 9.26
N GLY A 186 25.27 1.67 9.83
CA GLY A 186 25.92 2.83 10.45
C GLY A 186 26.75 2.45 11.68
N GLU A 187 26.25 1.53 12.51
CA GLU A 187 26.93 1.06 13.72
C GLU A 187 28.16 0.19 13.42
N LEU A 188 28.06 -0.70 12.43
CA LEU A 188 29.11 -1.67 12.10
C LEU A 188 30.00 -1.25 10.92
N ALA A 189 29.73 -0.08 10.32
CA ALA A 189 30.39 0.44 9.12
C ALA A 189 30.45 -0.57 7.95
N ASN A 190 29.46 -1.46 7.85
CA ASN A 190 29.46 -2.57 6.90
C ASN A 190 28.10 -2.71 6.20
N THR A 191 28.12 -3.07 4.92
CA THR A 191 26.93 -3.10 4.05
C THR A 191 26.20 -4.45 4.04
N THR A 192 26.75 -5.48 4.68
CA THR A 192 26.08 -6.80 4.84
C THR A 192 24.62 -6.69 5.31
N PRO A 193 24.25 -5.84 6.31
CA PRO A 193 22.86 -5.68 6.72
C PRO A 193 21.92 -5.20 5.59
N LEU A 194 22.39 -4.36 4.66
CA LEU A 194 21.60 -3.95 3.50
C LEU A 194 21.36 -5.10 2.52
N MET A 195 22.36 -5.97 2.33
CA MET A 195 22.19 -7.19 1.51
C MET A 195 21.18 -8.13 2.14
N MET A 196 21.22 -8.28 3.48
CA MET A 196 20.22 -9.05 4.22
C MET A 196 18.82 -8.47 4.04
N ALA A 197 18.66 -7.15 4.14
CA ALA A 197 17.38 -6.49 3.89
C ALA A 197 16.90 -6.69 2.45
N ALA A 198 17.78 -6.60 1.45
CA ALA A 198 17.43 -6.82 0.05
C ALA A 198 16.89 -8.25 -0.18
N ILE A 199 17.57 -9.27 0.37
CA ILE A 199 17.11 -10.67 0.33
C ILE A 199 15.78 -10.82 1.06
N ALA A 200 15.62 -10.21 2.24
CA ALA A 200 14.39 -10.26 3.00
C ALA A 200 13.20 -9.60 2.26
N TYR A 201 13.40 -8.46 1.59
CA TYR A 201 12.41 -7.86 0.70
C TYR A 201 12.06 -8.78 -0.48
N LEU A 202 13.05 -9.45 -1.08
CA LEU A 202 12.82 -10.42 -2.14
C LEU A 202 11.94 -11.57 -1.64
N LEU A 203 12.28 -12.16 -0.50
CA LEU A 203 11.51 -13.25 0.12
C LEU A 203 10.08 -12.81 0.48
N MET A 204 9.89 -11.55 0.88
CA MET A 204 8.57 -11.00 1.17
C MET A 204 7.73 -10.78 -0.10
N ILE A 205 8.32 -10.17 -1.14
CA ILE A 205 7.57 -9.63 -2.28
C ILE A 205 7.45 -10.64 -3.42
N TYR A 206 8.50 -11.43 -3.69
CA TYR A 206 8.53 -12.35 -4.83
C TYR A 206 7.38 -13.37 -4.83
N PRO A 207 7.03 -14.01 -3.70
CA PRO A 207 5.86 -14.90 -3.65
C PRO A 207 4.55 -14.18 -4.01
N LEU A 208 4.38 -12.94 -3.56
CA LEU A 208 3.20 -12.12 -3.86
C LEU A 208 3.11 -11.78 -5.35
N VAL A 209 4.25 -11.52 -6.00
CA VAL A 209 4.31 -11.28 -7.46
C VAL A 209 3.89 -12.53 -8.23
N ILE A 210 4.38 -13.71 -7.83
CA ILE A 210 3.97 -14.98 -8.46
C ILE A 210 2.46 -15.20 -8.27
N ALA A 211 1.94 -14.96 -7.06
CA ALA A 211 0.52 -15.08 -6.78
C ALA A 211 -0.32 -14.12 -7.65
N SER A 212 0.12 -12.86 -7.82
CA SER A 212 -0.54 -11.86 -8.67
C SER A 212 -0.65 -12.33 -10.13
N ARG A 213 0.44 -12.86 -10.70
CA ARG A 213 0.44 -13.38 -12.08
C ARG A 213 -0.57 -14.51 -12.27
N ARG A 214 -0.69 -15.41 -11.29
CA ARG A 214 -1.67 -16.51 -11.34
C ARG A 214 -3.11 -15.99 -11.33
N LEU A 215 -3.38 -14.91 -10.58
CA LEU A 215 -4.69 -14.26 -10.58
C LEU A 215 -4.97 -13.64 -11.95
N GLU A 216 -4.03 -12.91 -12.54
CA GLU A 216 -4.18 -12.27 -13.86
C GLU A 216 -4.50 -13.26 -15.01
N HIS A 217 -4.02 -14.50 -14.91
CA HIS A 217 -4.25 -15.53 -15.94
C HIS A 217 -5.58 -16.29 -15.81
N GLN A 218 -6.42 -16.03 -14.80
CA GLN A 218 -7.69 -16.74 -14.66
C GLN A 218 -8.76 -16.24 -15.66
N PRO A 219 -9.34 -17.13 -16.50
CA PRO A 219 -10.35 -16.77 -17.50
C PRO A 219 -11.62 -16.14 -16.92
N ALA A 220 -11.97 -16.49 -15.68
CA ALA A 220 -13.16 -15.99 -14.97
C ALA A 220 -13.16 -14.47 -14.72
N MET A 221 -12.03 -13.78 -14.92
CA MET A 221 -11.90 -12.33 -14.76
C MET A 221 -11.82 -11.56 -16.10
N ARG A 222 -12.00 -12.24 -17.24
CA ARG A 222 -12.07 -11.62 -18.58
C ARG A 222 -13.50 -11.28 -19.02
N ALA A 223 -14.46 -11.28 -18.10
CA ALA A 223 -15.87 -11.03 -18.37
C ALA A 223 -16.14 -9.57 -18.76
#